data_AF-A0A7V7BYR9-F1
#
_entry.id   AF-A0A7V7BYR9-F1
#
_cell.length_a   1.000
_cell.length_b   1.000
_cell.length_c   1.000
_cell.angle_alpha   90.00
_cell.angle_beta   90.00
_cell.angle_gamma   90.00
#
_symmetry.space_group_name_H-M   'P 1'
#
loop_
_entity.id
_entity.type
_entity.pdbx_description
1 polymer ?
#
loop_
_entity_poly.entity_id
_entity_poly.type
_entity_poly.pdbx_seq_one_letter_code
_entity_poly.pdbx_strand_id
1 'polypeptide(L)'
;MLKLDSSERAWLEKLAHSWGVSLIFRDYLGADMFARVTITSDGEAWVEMLQSFDPEDYYSRWGNRDIAPGELFRFLLLHEIAHMKLGHEKESISRDVRTKEEWQRTIREREARADQWAKRCLRDPWPREGEKGVCLIGCSGWSYESWKDAYYPGSLKQSEWLSYYAKDFPTVEVNMSFYRLPFENMVRSWARKVPPCFRFAAKGSRRITHYQRLKDCEGEIRTFFERFALLPQLSCVLWQLPPSLRFDLELLKEFCQSLPTHVRQAIEFRHLSWWEKLDETVEILSTYKIAFVGVSRKGFPYQAPVTAEFSYVRFHGLGKNPYQWDYSAKELKPWARRMRELLKKGIDVYAYFNNDFGALAVKNAKMLSNLVLS
;
A
#
# COMPACT_ATOMS: atom_id res chain seq x y z
N MET A 1 -14.23 -9.69 -19.47
CA MET A 1 -14.46 -8.25 -19.26
C MET A 1 -14.52 -7.93 -17.78
N LEU A 2 -13.64 -7.05 -17.33
CA LEU A 2 -13.69 -6.42 -16.02
C LEU A 2 -14.76 -5.32 -16.01
N LYS A 3 -15.53 -5.17 -14.93
CA LYS A 3 -16.59 -4.16 -14.81
C LYS A 3 -16.45 -3.40 -13.50
N LEU A 4 -16.65 -2.08 -13.55
CA LEU A 4 -16.69 -1.24 -12.37
C LEU A 4 -18.03 -1.35 -11.64
N ASP A 5 -17.99 -1.73 -10.37
CA ASP A 5 -19.14 -1.59 -9.47
C ASP A 5 -19.33 -0.13 -8.99
N SER A 6 -20.47 0.18 -8.39
CA SER A 6 -20.78 1.54 -7.93
C SER A 6 -19.82 2.06 -6.85
N SER A 7 -19.26 1.17 -6.02
CA SER A 7 -18.29 1.54 -5.00
C SER A 7 -16.94 1.86 -5.62
N GLU A 8 -16.51 1.10 -6.62
CA GLU A 8 -15.28 1.35 -7.36
C GLU A 8 -15.37 2.67 -8.14
N ARG A 9 -16.51 2.95 -8.78
CA ARG A 9 -16.75 4.24 -9.46
C ARG A 9 -16.63 5.42 -8.50
N ALA A 10 -17.34 5.36 -7.38
CA ALA A 10 -17.30 6.42 -6.37
C ALA A 10 -15.88 6.61 -5.78
N TRP A 11 -15.09 5.55 -5.69
CA TRP A 11 -13.70 5.64 -5.26
C TRP A 11 -12.82 6.32 -6.32
N LEU A 12 -12.96 5.93 -7.59
CA LEU A 12 -12.22 6.52 -8.72
C LEU A 12 -12.57 8.00 -8.93
N GLU A 13 -13.83 8.38 -8.78
CA GLU A 13 -14.27 9.78 -8.86
C GLU A 13 -13.59 10.62 -7.79
N LYS A 14 -13.58 10.14 -6.54
CA LYS A 14 -12.89 10.84 -5.45
C LYS A 14 -11.39 10.90 -5.72
N LEU A 15 -10.80 9.83 -6.23
CA LEU A 15 -9.39 9.80 -6.59
C LEU A 15 -9.09 10.88 -7.64
N ALA A 16 -9.79 10.89 -8.77
CA ALA A 16 -9.63 11.90 -9.80
C ALA A 16 -9.77 13.32 -9.24
N HIS A 17 -10.81 13.54 -8.42
CA HIS A 17 -11.07 14.82 -7.79
C HIS A 17 -9.91 15.28 -6.90
N SER A 18 -9.28 14.37 -6.15
CA SER A 18 -8.09 14.69 -5.33
C SER A 18 -6.88 15.15 -6.16
N TRP A 19 -6.85 14.82 -7.46
CA TRP A 19 -5.84 15.30 -8.41
C TRP A 19 -6.28 16.54 -9.20
N GLY A 20 -7.44 17.12 -8.87
CA GLY A 20 -8.01 18.27 -9.56
C GLY A 20 -8.63 17.92 -10.91
N VAL A 21 -9.12 16.68 -11.07
CA VAL A 21 -9.66 16.16 -12.33
C VAL A 21 -11.09 15.68 -12.12
N SER A 22 -11.99 16.04 -13.03
CA SER A 22 -13.36 15.50 -13.07
C SER A 22 -13.37 14.15 -13.79
N LEU A 23 -14.08 13.15 -13.28
CA LEU A 23 -14.15 11.81 -13.89
C LEU A 23 -15.52 11.55 -14.48
N ILE A 24 -15.56 11.09 -15.74
CA ILE A 24 -16.78 10.70 -16.45
C ILE A 24 -16.66 9.25 -16.89
N PHE A 25 -17.68 8.45 -16.61
CA PHE A 25 -17.75 7.07 -17.10
C PHE A 25 -18.57 6.99 -18.38
N ARG A 26 -18.09 6.25 -19.38
CA ARG A 26 -18.81 5.96 -20.62
C ARG A 26 -19.00 4.47 -20.86
N ASP A 27 -20.06 4.14 -21.57
CA ASP A 27 -20.30 2.77 -22.03
C ASP A 27 -19.25 2.36 -23.06
N TYR A 28 -18.94 1.06 -23.09
CA TYR A 28 -17.98 0.52 -24.04
C TYR A 28 -18.57 0.55 -25.45
N LEU A 29 -18.05 1.45 -26.30
CA LEU A 29 -18.48 1.65 -27.68
C LEU A 29 -17.55 0.99 -28.71
N GLY A 30 -16.68 0.06 -28.29
CA GLY A 30 -15.75 -0.65 -29.20
C GLY A 30 -14.51 0.14 -29.62
N ALA A 31 -14.14 1.19 -28.87
CA ALA A 31 -12.98 2.02 -29.17
C ALA A 31 -11.67 1.45 -28.59
N ASP A 32 -10.56 1.76 -29.27
CA ASP A 32 -9.18 1.34 -28.95
C ASP A 32 -8.56 2.00 -27.69
N MET A 33 -9.30 2.87 -27.00
CA MET A 33 -8.79 3.64 -25.86
C MET A 33 -9.52 3.28 -24.57
N PHE A 34 -8.74 3.00 -23.51
CA PHE A 34 -9.27 2.58 -22.21
C PHE A 34 -9.72 3.76 -21.32
N ALA A 35 -9.08 4.91 -21.51
CA ALA A 35 -9.44 6.18 -20.93
C ALA A 35 -8.96 7.33 -21.84
N ARG A 36 -9.48 8.55 -21.63
CA ARG A 36 -9.14 9.76 -22.40
C ARG A 36 -9.14 10.99 -21.51
N VAL A 37 -8.06 11.77 -21.51
CA VAL A 37 -8.06 13.13 -20.94
C VAL A 37 -8.60 14.14 -21.96
N THR A 38 -9.39 15.11 -21.49
CA THR A 38 -9.69 16.33 -22.24
C THR A 38 -9.48 17.54 -21.33
N ILE A 39 -8.81 18.57 -21.86
CA ILE A 39 -8.61 19.86 -21.19
C ILE A 39 -9.44 20.91 -21.93
N THR A 40 -10.32 21.63 -21.23
CA THR A 40 -11.12 22.74 -21.79
C THR A 40 -10.28 24.01 -21.95
N SER A 41 -10.82 24.96 -22.73
CA SER A 41 -10.25 26.29 -22.93
C SER A 41 -10.19 27.16 -21.66
N ASP A 42 -11.01 26.88 -20.65
CA ASP A 42 -10.98 27.51 -19.32
C ASP A 42 -9.97 26.85 -18.35
N GLY A 43 -9.28 25.79 -18.80
CA GLY A 43 -8.24 25.11 -18.04
C GLY A 43 -8.74 23.99 -17.13
N GLU A 44 -10.03 23.64 -17.17
CA GLU A 44 -10.51 22.42 -16.50
C GLU A 44 -10.06 21.16 -17.26
N ALA A 45 -9.81 20.08 -16.53
CA ALA A 45 -9.46 18.79 -17.11
C ALA A 45 -10.39 17.71 -16.59
N TRP A 46 -10.88 16.86 -17.49
CA TRP A 46 -11.61 15.66 -17.12
C TRP A 46 -11.04 14.42 -17.79
N VAL A 47 -11.22 13.29 -17.13
CA VAL A 47 -10.89 11.97 -17.65
C VAL A 47 -12.20 11.25 -17.98
N GLU A 48 -12.26 10.66 -19.15
CA GLU A 48 -13.28 9.73 -19.55
C GLU A 48 -12.74 8.31 -19.41
N MET A 49 -13.45 7.41 -18.73
CA MET A 49 -13.02 6.02 -18.57
C MET A 49 -14.13 5.05 -18.98
N LEU A 50 -13.73 3.93 -19.60
CA LEU A 50 -14.65 2.84 -19.90
C LEU A 50 -15.22 2.21 -18.62
N GLN A 51 -16.52 1.92 -18.61
CA GLN A 51 -17.16 1.17 -17.52
C GLN A 51 -16.76 -0.32 -17.47
N SER A 52 -16.32 -0.86 -18.61
CA SER A 52 -15.87 -2.24 -18.77
C SER A 52 -14.91 -2.39 -19.93
N PHE A 53 -13.91 -3.26 -19.82
CA PHE A 53 -13.05 -3.66 -20.94
C PHE A 53 -12.42 -5.04 -20.67
N ASP A 54 -11.68 -5.56 -21.65
CA ASP A 54 -10.92 -6.80 -21.52
C ASP A 54 -9.47 -6.53 -21.09
N PRO A 55 -9.03 -6.98 -19.89
CA PRO A 55 -7.65 -6.81 -19.46
C PRO A 55 -6.61 -7.37 -20.44
N GLU A 56 -6.91 -8.47 -21.16
CA GLU A 56 -5.95 -9.05 -22.10
C GLU A 56 -5.70 -8.16 -23.32
N ASP A 57 -6.69 -7.35 -23.74
CA ASP A 57 -6.48 -6.34 -24.79
C ASP A 57 -5.46 -5.29 -24.34
N TYR A 58 -5.55 -4.81 -23.09
CA TYR A 58 -4.54 -3.92 -22.52
C TYR A 58 -3.16 -4.58 -22.43
N TYR A 59 -3.06 -5.79 -21.88
CA TYR A 59 -1.76 -6.45 -21.71
C TYR A 59 -1.09 -6.83 -23.03
N SER A 60 -1.87 -7.21 -24.05
CA SER A 60 -1.33 -7.53 -25.37
C SER A 60 -0.74 -6.30 -26.07
N ARG A 61 -1.34 -5.13 -25.87
CA ARG A 61 -0.88 -3.85 -26.45
C ARG A 61 0.30 -3.24 -25.69
N TRP A 62 0.29 -3.32 -24.36
CA TRP A 62 1.17 -2.51 -23.51
C TRP A 62 2.12 -3.29 -22.58
N GLY A 63 1.99 -4.61 -22.47
CA GLY A 63 2.96 -5.48 -21.77
C GLY A 63 3.04 -5.34 -20.24
N ASN A 64 2.30 -4.40 -19.62
CA ASN A 64 2.26 -4.11 -18.18
C ASN A 64 1.52 -5.19 -17.34
N ARG A 65 1.96 -6.46 -17.44
CA ARG A 65 1.37 -7.61 -16.74
C ARG A 65 1.64 -7.65 -15.22
N ASP A 66 2.42 -6.71 -14.70
CA ASP A 66 2.65 -6.56 -13.27
C ASP A 66 1.48 -5.90 -12.54
N ILE A 67 0.59 -5.18 -13.24
CA ILE A 67 -0.65 -4.63 -12.68
C ILE A 67 -1.73 -5.70 -12.70
N ALA A 68 -2.26 -6.08 -11.54
CA ALA A 68 -3.34 -7.05 -11.45
C ALA A 68 -4.62 -6.51 -12.13
N PRO A 69 -5.47 -7.35 -12.76
CA PRO A 69 -6.68 -6.89 -13.44
C PRO A 69 -7.57 -5.98 -12.58
N GLY A 70 -7.74 -6.29 -11.28
CA GLY A 70 -8.55 -5.49 -10.37
C GLY A 70 -8.02 -4.06 -10.08
N GLU A 71 -6.74 -3.80 -10.31
CA GLU A 71 -6.13 -2.47 -10.20
C GLU A 71 -6.21 -1.66 -11.50
N LEU A 72 -6.55 -2.32 -12.62
CA LEU A 72 -6.25 -1.77 -13.93
C LEU A 72 -7.01 -0.47 -14.22
N PHE A 73 -8.26 -0.34 -13.77
CA PHE A 73 -8.99 0.92 -13.87
C PHE A 73 -8.30 2.07 -13.12
N ARG A 74 -7.74 1.80 -11.93
CA ARG A 74 -7.03 2.82 -11.13
C ARG A 74 -5.72 3.19 -11.78
N PHE A 75 -5.00 2.19 -12.27
CA PHE A 75 -3.78 2.39 -13.05
C PHE A 75 -4.05 3.28 -14.25
N LEU A 76 -5.05 2.95 -15.06
CA LEU A 76 -5.41 3.70 -16.27
C LEU A 76 -5.86 5.12 -15.96
N LEU A 77 -6.64 5.34 -14.88
CA LEU A 77 -6.95 6.69 -14.42
C LEU A 77 -5.69 7.51 -14.16
N LEU A 78 -4.78 6.94 -13.36
CA LEU A 78 -3.56 7.63 -12.97
C LEU A 78 -2.61 7.81 -14.15
N HIS A 79 -2.59 6.88 -15.10
CA HIS A 79 -1.85 6.98 -16.35
C HIS A 79 -2.32 8.19 -17.17
N GLU A 80 -3.62 8.33 -17.38
CA GLU A 80 -4.20 9.47 -18.07
C GLU A 80 -3.91 10.79 -17.33
N ILE A 81 -4.12 10.83 -16.01
CA ILE A 81 -3.77 11.99 -15.20
C ILE A 81 -2.26 12.33 -15.33
N ALA A 82 -1.40 11.34 -15.49
CA ALA A 82 0.03 11.56 -15.69
C ALA A 82 0.33 12.36 -16.96
N HIS A 83 -0.35 12.09 -18.08
CA HIS A 83 -0.15 12.86 -19.31
C HIS A 83 -0.44 14.35 -19.11
N MET A 84 -1.49 14.67 -18.35
CA MET A 84 -1.81 16.05 -17.96
C MET A 84 -0.74 16.62 -17.02
N LYS A 85 -0.38 15.91 -15.94
CA LYS A 85 0.56 16.42 -14.92
C LYS A 85 1.99 16.57 -15.43
N LEU A 86 2.40 15.73 -16.37
CA LEU A 86 3.71 15.79 -17.03
C LEU A 86 3.72 16.74 -18.25
N GLY A 87 2.57 17.29 -18.64
CA GLY A 87 2.47 18.25 -19.74
C GLY A 87 2.67 17.65 -21.13
N HIS A 88 2.48 16.35 -21.30
CA HIS A 88 2.68 15.65 -22.58
C HIS A 88 1.83 16.24 -23.73
N GLU A 89 0.64 16.75 -23.43
CA GLU A 89 -0.26 17.39 -24.40
C GLU A 89 0.24 18.77 -24.87
N LYS A 90 1.06 19.45 -24.06
CA LYS A 90 1.63 20.77 -24.37
C LYS A 90 3.01 20.66 -25.04
N GLU A 91 3.68 19.52 -24.92
CA GLU A 91 4.96 19.27 -25.57
C GLU A 91 4.76 18.94 -27.06
N SER A 92 5.04 19.90 -27.95
CA SER A 92 5.16 19.61 -29.38
C SER A 92 6.30 18.64 -29.65
N ILE A 93 6.12 17.70 -30.58
CA ILE A 93 7.20 16.83 -31.04
C ILE A 93 8.28 17.71 -31.69
N SER A 94 9.54 17.49 -31.32
CA SER A 94 10.67 18.29 -31.84
C SER A 94 10.70 18.26 -33.37
N ARG A 95 11.04 19.39 -33.97
CA ARG A 95 11.27 19.51 -35.43
C ARG A 95 12.44 18.64 -35.92
N ASP A 96 13.28 18.16 -35.00
CA ASP A 96 14.40 17.26 -35.31
C ASP A 96 13.98 15.80 -35.48
N VAL A 97 12.75 15.43 -35.11
CA VAL A 97 12.18 14.09 -35.38
C VAL A 97 11.79 14.03 -36.85
N ARG A 98 12.55 13.28 -37.65
CA ARG A 98 12.40 13.20 -39.11
C ARG A 98 11.91 11.85 -39.60
N THR A 99 12.02 10.81 -38.79
CA THR A 99 11.61 9.44 -39.16
C THR A 99 10.43 8.91 -38.33
N LYS A 100 9.75 7.89 -38.86
CA LYS A 100 8.66 7.19 -38.16
C LYS A 100 9.19 6.50 -36.91
N GLU A 101 10.40 5.95 -36.98
CA GLU A 101 11.05 5.25 -35.87
C GLU A 101 11.40 6.21 -34.72
N GLU A 102 11.90 7.40 -35.05
CA GLU A 102 12.18 8.46 -34.06
C GLU A 102 10.89 8.92 -33.37
N TRP A 103 9.83 9.13 -34.14
CA TRP A 103 8.50 9.47 -33.61
C TRP A 103 7.99 8.39 -32.65
N GLN A 104 8.04 7.11 -33.07
CA GLN A 104 7.62 5.98 -32.24
C GLN A 104 8.45 5.84 -30.96
N ARG A 105 9.75 6.16 -31.01
CA ARG A 105 10.59 6.20 -29.80
C ARG A 105 10.15 7.31 -28.85
N THR A 106 9.93 8.52 -29.34
CA THR A 106 9.47 9.65 -28.51
C THR A 106 8.13 9.37 -27.84
N ILE A 107 7.18 8.75 -28.56
CA ILE A 107 5.90 8.33 -27.96
C ILE A 107 6.13 7.27 -26.88
N ARG A 108 6.92 6.22 -27.15
CA ARG A 108 7.23 5.19 -26.14
C ARG A 108 7.87 5.76 -24.88
N GLU A 109 8.74 6.75 -24.99
CA GLU A 109 9.34 7.43 -23.84
C GLU A 109 8.33 8.27 -23.04
N ARG A 110 7.31 8.86 -23.69
CA ARG A 110 6.19 9.54 -23.01
C ARG A 110 5.34 8.53 -22.24
N GLU A 111 4.91 7.46 -22.89
CA GLU A 111 4.12 6.39 -22.25
C GLU A 111 4.88 5.80 -21.06
N ALA A 112 6.18 5.52 -21.20
CA ALA A 112 6.99 4.99 -20.10
C ALA A 112 7.07 5.95 -18.90
N ARG A 113 7.12 7.27 -19.13
CA ARG A 113 7.09 8.28 -18.06
C ARG A 113 5.71 8.32 -17.37
N ALA A 114 4.63 8.26 -18.14
CA ALA A 114 3.26 8.21 -17.61
C ALA A 114 3.02 6.93 -16.79
N ASP A 115 3.43 5.77 -17.31
CA ASP A 115 3.42 4.47 -16.61
C ASP A 115 4.14 4.55 -15.26
N GLN A 116 5.37 5.06 -15.25
CA GLN A 116 6.15 5.18 -14.03
C GLN A 116 5.49 6.11 -13.01
N TRP A 117 4.94 7.24 -13.47
CA TRP A 117 4.21 8.16 -12.62
C TRP A 117 2.95 7.51 -12.03
N ALA A 118 2.19 6.80 -12.86
CA ALA A 118 0.97 6.11 -12.44
C ALA A 118 1.26 5.00 -11.43
N LYS A 119 2.28 4.16 -11.68
CA LYS A 119 2.75 3.13 -10.73
C LYS A 119 3.18 3.74 -9.40
N ARG A 120 3.84 4.90 -9.43
CA ARG A 120 4.22 5.63 -8.22
C ARG A 120 2.99 6.14 -7.46
N CYS A 121 2.02 6.69 -8.16
CA CYS A 121 0.78 7.17 -7.56
C CYS A 121 -0.10 6.01 -7.06
N LEU A 122 -0.11 4.83 -7.68
CA LEU A 122 -0.81 3.67 -7.12
C LEU A 122 -0.32 3.29 -5.71
N ARG A 123 0.97 3.49 -5.42
CA ARG A 123 1.54 3.25 -4.08
C ARG A 123 1.01 4.22 -3.02
N ASP A 124 0.55 5.41 -3.43
CA ASP A 124 -0.07 6.42 -2.58
C ASP A 124 -1.00 7.32 -3.41
N PRO A 125 -2.24 6.87 -3.67
CA PRO A 125 -3.06 7.47 -4.72
C PRO A 125 -3.65 8.83 -4.32
N TRP A 126 -3.55 9.20 -3.05
CA TRP A 126 -4.10 10.44 -2.55
C TRP A 126 -2.98 11.47 -2.41
N PRO A 127 -2.87 12.43 -3.35
CA PRO A 127 -1.82 13.43 -3.33
C PRO A 127 -1.93 14.27 -2.07
N ARG A 128 -0.78 14.75 -1.58
CA ARG A 128 -0.71 15.53 -0.36
C ARG A 128 -0.03 16.84 -0.66
N GLU A 129 -0.65 17.94 -0.25
CA GLU A 129 -0.02 19.24 -0.26
C GLU A 129 0.97 19.31 0.92
N GLY A 130 2.27 19.31 0.61
CA GLY A 130 3.35 19.57 1.57
C GLY A 130 4.50 18.57 1.55
N GLU A 131 5.61 18.97 2.20
CA GLU A 131 6.85 18.19 2.29
C GLU A 131 6.86 17.17 3.45
N LYS A 132 5.78 17.08 4.24
CA LYS A 132 5.72 16.20 5.41
C LYS A 132 5.13 14.83 5.08
N GLY A 133 5.74 13.77 5.60
CA GLY A 133 5.21 12.41 5.51
C GLY A 133 3.92 12.25 6.31
N VAL A 134 3.18 11.17 6.06
CA VAL A 134 1.96 10.81 6.81
C VAL A 134 2.24 9.78 7.87
N CYS A 135 1.60 9.99 9.02
CA CYS A 135 1.63 9.06 10.13
C CYS A 135 0.37 8.18 10.12
N LEU A 136 0.57 6.89 9.90
CA LEU A 136 -0.46 5.85 9.89
C LEU A 136 -0.24 4.94 11.12
N ILE A 137 -0.88 5.31 12.22
CA ILE A 137 -0.86 4.53 13.47
C ILE A 137 -2.18 3.76 13.59
N GLY A 138 -2.08 2.46 13.83
CA GLY A 138 -3.23 1.58 14.03
C GLY A 138 -2.86 0.29 14.75
N CYS A 139 -3.68 -0.74 14.55
CA CYS A 139 -3.55 -2.04 15.20
C CYS A 139 -3.34 -3.15 14.17
N SER A 140 -2.76 -4.26 14.62
CA SER A 140 -2.66 -5.50 13.86
C SER A 140 -3.97 -6.29 13.94
N GLY A 141 -5.00 -5.76 13.28
CA GLY A 141 -6.35 -6.30 13.25
C GLY A 141 -7.35 -5.41 14.00
N TRP A 142 -8.63 -5.73 13.80
CA TRP A 142 -9.76 -4.99 14.39
C TRP A 142 -10.86 -5.92 14.92
N SER A 143 -10.72 -7.24 14.77
CA SER A 143 -11.81 -8.18 15.03
C SER A 143 -11.42 -9.18 16.09
N TYR A 144 -11.45 -8.74 17.34
CA TYR A 144 -11.12 -9.54 18.53
C TYR A 144 -12.29 -9.50 19.51
N GLU A 145 -12.78 -10.67 19.95
CA GLU A 145 -13.91 -10.74 20.88
C GLU A 145 -13.61 -10.04 22.20
N SER A 146 -12.36 -10.10 22.65
CA SER A 146 -11.87 -9.40 23.86
C SER A 146 -11.95 -7.87 23.77
N TRP A 147 -12.24 -7.30 22.59
CA TRP A 147 -12.44 -5.86 22.41
C TRP A 147 -13.90 -5.46 22.58
N LYS A 148 -14.83 -6.41 22.63
CA LYS A 148 -16.21 -6.13 22.99
C LYS A 148 -16.27 -5.63 24.44
N ASP A 149 -17.03 -4.57 24.66
CA ASP A 149 -17.16 -3.82 25.92
C ASP A 149 -15.88 -3.14 26.42
N ALA A 150 -14.70 -3.54 25.96
CA ALA A 150 -13.44 -2.84 26.21
C ALA A 150 -13.19 -1.67 25.23
N TYR A 151 -13.65 -1.80 23.99
CA TYR A 151 -13.50 -0.80 22.93
C TYR A 151 -14.75 -0.67 22.06
N TYR A 152 -15.31 -1.80 21.62
CA TYR A 152 -16.58 -1.81 20.90
C TYR A 152 -17.75 -1.79 21.89
N PRO A 153 -18.78 -0.94 21.69
CA PRO A 153 -20.00 -1.02 22.48
C PRO A 153 -20.59 -2.43 22.40
N GLY A 154 -21.02 -3.02 23.52
CA GLY A 154 -21.52 -4.40 23.56
C GLY A 154 -22.73 -4.68 22.67
N SER A 155 -23.52 -3.65 22.34
CA SER A 155 -24.65 -3.72 21.41
C SER A 155 -24.25 -3.70 19.93
N LEU A 156 -23.00 -3.33 19.61
CA LEU A 156 -22.53 -3.16 18.25
C LEU A 156 -22.30 -4.52 17.59
N LYS A 157 -22.92 -4.74 16.43
CA LYS A 157 -22.74 -5.98 15.67
C LYS A 157 -21.30 -6.07 15.16
N GLN A 158 -20.72 -7.28 15.18
CA GLN A 158 -19.36 -7.53 14.70
C GLN A 158 -19.13 -7.08 13.26
N SER A 159 -20.17 -7.17 12.41
CA SER A 159 -20.13 -6.69 11.03
C SER A 159 -19.84 -5.19 10.91
N GLU A 160 -20.10 -4.40 11.95
CA GLU A 160 -19.92 -2.94 11.99
C GLU A 160 -18.60 -2.51 12.65
N TRP A 161 -17.86 -3.46 13.25
CA TRP A 161 -16.63 -3.15 13.99
C TRP A 161 -15.55 -2.47 13.16
N LEU A 162 -15.41 -2.82 11.87
CA LEU A 162 -14.45 -2.16 10.98
C LEU A 162 -14.84 -0.69 10.74
N SER A 163 -16.12 -0.43 10.48
CA SER A 163 -16.63 0.94 10.28
C SER A 163 -16.55 1.77 11.55
N TYR A 164 -16.74 1.15 12.73
CA TYR A 164 -16.49 1.80 14.01
C TYR A 164 -14.99 2.10 14.20
N TYR A 165 -14.12 1.12 13.95
CA TYR A 165 -12.67 1.27 14.07
C TYR A 165 -12.11 2.39 13.18
N ALA A 166 -12.61 2.49 11.94
CA ALA A 166 -12.17 3.50 10.96
C ALA A 166 -12.54 4.95 11.32
N LYS A 167 -13.35 5.17 12.37
CA LYS A 167 -13.58 6.51 12.93
C LYS A 167 -12.41 6.99 13.79
N ASP A 168 -11.71 6.07 14.45
CA ASP A 168 -10.66 6.37 15.42
C ASP A 168 -9.25 6.28 14.82
N PHE A 169 -9.07 5.45 13.78
CA PHE A 169 -7.77 5.20 13.18
C PHE A 169 -7.80 5.36 11.66
N PRO A 170 -6.74 5.91 11.05
CA PRO A 170 -6.63 6.05 9.59
C PRO A 170 -6.19 4.75 8.89
N THR A 171 -5.75 3.75 9.66
CA THR A 171 -5.16 2.53 9.12
C THR A 171 -5.40 1.29 9.96
N VAL A 172 -5.31 0.11 9.35
CA VAL A 172 -5.22 -1.19 10.06
C VAL A 172 -4.34 -2.19 9.30
N GLU A 173 -3.63 -3.05 10.03
CA GLU A 173 -2.90 -4.17 9.45
C GLU A 173 -3.76 -5.45 9.47
N VAL A 174 -4.14 -5.95 8.30
CA VAL A 174 -4.88 -7.20 8.12
C VAL A 174 -3.96 -8.37 8.46
N ASN A 175 -4.19 -9.01 9.60
CA ASN A 175 -3.41 -10.17 10.03
C ASN A 175 -4.01 -11.51 9.53
N MET A 176 -5.32 -11.60 9.27
CA MET A 176 -5.98 -12.85 8.87
C MET A 176 -5.39 -13.47 7.59
N SER A 177 -4.97 -12.63 6.64
CA SER A 177 -4.35 -13.04 5.36
C SER A 177 -3.08 -13.86 5.53
N PHE A 178 -2.42 -13.76 6.70
CA PHE A 178 -1.32 -14.64 7.07
C PHE A 178 -1.74 -16.11 7.12
N TYR A 179 -2.92 -16.42 7.65
CA TYR A 179 -3.40 -17.79 7.85
C TYR A 179 -4.14 -18.32 6.63
N ARG A 180 -4.98 -17.47 6.03
CA ARG A 180 -5.82 -17.80 4.88
C ARG A 180 -6.10 -16.55 4.06
N LEU A 181 -6.04 -16.69 2.74
CA LEU A 181 -6.43 -15.62 1.83
C LEU A 181 -7.93 -15.29 2.01
N PRO A 182 -8.31 -14.02 2.25
CA PRO A 182 -9.70 -13.62 2.43
C PRO A 182 -10.50 -13.84 1.15
N PHE A 183 -11.80 -14.15 1.25
CA PHE A 183 -12.68 -14.24 0.10
C PHE A 183 -12.88 -12.88 -0.60
N GLU A 184 -13.17 -12.87 -1.90
CA GLU A 184 -13.35 -11.63 -2.68
C GLU A 184 -14.45 -10.74 -2.13
N ASN A 185 -15.61 -11.34 -1.81
CA ASN A 185 -16.73 -10.62 -1.21
C ASN A 185 -16.36 -9.97 0.13
N MET A 186 -15.45 -10.57 0.89
CA MET A 186 -14.95 -10.04 2.15
C MET A 186 -14.04 -8.84 1.92
N VAL A 187 -13.10 -8.94 0.97
CA VAL A 187 -12.22 -7.82 0.59
C VAL A 187 -13.03 -6.63 0.07
N ARG A 188 -13.98 -6.86 -0.84
CA ARG A 188 -14.90 -5.83 -1.34
C ARG A 188 -15.81 -5.27 -0.23
N SER A 189 -16.16 -6.08 0.77
CA SER A 189 -16.92 -5.62 1.94
C SER A 189 -16.10 -4.69 2.81
N TRP A 190 -14.80 -4.97 3.01
CA TRP A 190 -13.91 -4.05 3.74
C TRP A 190 -13.74 -2.72 3.01
N ALA A 191 -13.54 -2.75 1.69
CA ALA A 191 -13.41 -1.55 0.87
C ALA A 191 -14.61 -0.59 1.02
N ARG A 192 -15.83 -1.14 1.13
CA ARG A 192 -17.08 -0.37 1.30
C ARG A 192 -17.31 0.17 2.71
N LYS A 193 -16.65 -0.40 3.72
CA LYS A 193 -16.89 -0.09 5.14
C LYS A 193 -16.03 1.04 5.67
N VAL A 194 -15.08 1.52 4.90
CA VAL A 194 -14.11 2.53 5.31
C VAL A 194 -14.09 3.71 4.32
N PRO A 195 -13.66 4.91 4.76
CA PRO A 195 -13.44 6.02 3.85
C PRO A 195 -12.41 5.68 2.75
N PRO A 196 -12.49 6.28 1.56
CA PRO A 196 -11.51 6.09 0.48
C PRO A 196 -10.05 6.41 0.87
N CYS A 197 -9.86 7.37 1.80
CA CYS A 197 -8.55 7.75 2.33
C CYS A 197 -8.03 6.82 3.44
N PHE A 198 -8.83 5.85 3.91
CA PHE A 198 -8.37 4.84 4.85
C PHE A 198 -7.29 3.97 4.20
N ARG A 199 -6.41 3.40 5.01
CA ARG A 199 -5.28 2.58 4.55
C ARG A 199 -5.32 1.20 5.17
N PHE A 200 -5.16 0.17 4.37
CA PHE A 200 -4.87 -1.17 4.87
C PHE A 200 -3.39 -1.46 4.63
N ALA A 201 -2.73 -2.01 5.64
CA ALA A 201 -1.60 -2.90 5.41
C ALA A 201 -2.11 -4.35 5.39
N ALA A 202 -1.55 -5.22 4.57
CA ALA A 202 -1.91 -6.63 4.56
C ALA A 202 -0.70 -7.49 4.92
N LYS A 203 -0.86 -8.42 5.85
CA LYS A 203 0.20 -9.37 6.14
C LYS A 203 0.20 -10.48 5.09
N GLY A 204 1.35 -10.67 4.45
CA GLY A 204 1.58 -11.71 3.45
C GLY A 204 1.30 -13.11 4.00
N SER A 205 0.91 -14.01 3.12
CA SER A 205 0.55 -15.39 3.48
C SER A 205 1.72 -16.13 4.12
N ARG A 206 1.43 -16.94 5.16
CA ARG A 206 2.41 -17.87 5.75
C ARG A 206 2.88 -18.92 4.76
N ARG A 207 2.11 -19.19 3.70
CA ARG A 207 2.54 -20.09 2.61
C ARG A 207 3.85 -19.58 2.00
N ILE A 208 3.91 -18.28 1.71
CA ILE A 208 5.08 -17.61 1.12
C ILE A 208 6.24 -17.54 2.14
N THR A 209 5.97 -16.98 3.33
CA THR A 209 7.04 -16.64 4.28
C THR A 209 7.51 -17.81 5.15
N HIS A 210 6.62 -18.73 5.53
CA HIS A 210 6.91 -19.79 6.51
C HIS A 210 7.03 -21.18 5.87
N TYR A 211 6.22 -21.50 4.87
CA TYR A 211 6.24 -22.82 4.24
C TYR A 211 7.22 -22.89 3.07
N GLN A 212 7.05 -22.02 2.07
CA GLN A 212 7.96 -21.88 0.93
C GLN A 212 9.25 -21.15 1.30
N ARG A 213 9.23 -20.38 2.40
CA ARG A 213 10.39 -19.65 2.92
C ARG A 213 11.03 -18.80 1.82
N LEU A 214 10.19 -18.08 1.07
CA LEU A 214 10.53 -17.16 -0.02
C LEU A 214 10.97 -17.81 -1.34
N LYS A 215 10.99 -19.15 -1.45
CA LYS A 215 11.39 -19.86 -2.68
C LYS A 215 10.19 -20.22 -3.54
N ASP A 216 10.33 -20.13 -4.86
CA ASP A 216 9.34 -20.57 -5.86
C ASP A 216 7.91 -20.11 -5.55
N CYS A 217 7.76 -18.83 -5.18
CA CYS A 217 6.54 -18.29 -4.60
C CYS A 217 5.82 -17.26 -5.48
N GLU A 218 6.23 -17.10 -6.74
CA GLU A 218 5.68 -16.13 -7.70
C GLU A 218 4.18 -16.35 -7.93
N GLY A 219 3.74 -17.60 -8.02
CA GLY A 219 2.31 -17.93 -8.19
C GLY A 219 1.47 -17.56 -6.97
N GLU A 220 2.02 -17.72 -5.76
CA GLU A 220 1.33 -17.37 -4.51
C GLU A 220 1.34 -15.86 -4.27
N ILE A 221 2.43 -15.17 -4.62
CA ILE A 221 2.52 -13.70 -4.68
C ILE A 221 1.44 -13.17 -5.61
N ARG A 222 1.37 -13.69 -6.84
CA ARG A 222 0.36 -13.27 -7.83
C ARG A 222 -1.06 -13.45 -7.30
N THR A 223 -1.38 -14.64 -6.79
CA THR A 223 -2.71 -14.94 -6.21
C THR A 223 -3.05 -14.00 -5.06
N PHE A 224 -2.06 -13.66 -4.21
CA PHE A 224 -2.24 -12.71 -3.12
C PHE A 224 -2.57 -11.31 -3.63
N PHE A 225 -1.79 -10.79 -4.57
CA PHE A 225 -1.99 -9.45 -5.13
C PHE A 225 -3.26 -9.35 -5.97
N GLU A 226 -3.65 -10.39 -6.72
CA GLU A 226 -4.95 -10.45 -7.42
C GLU A 226 -6.12 -10.32 -6.46
N ARG A 227 -6.05 -10.98 -5.29
CA ARG A 227 -7.10 -10.87 -4.28
C ARG A 227 -7.15 -9.48 -3.66
N PHE A 228 -6.00 -8.92 -3.32
CA PHE A 228 -5.92 -7.60 -2.69
C PHE A 228 -6.08 -6.44 -3.67
N ALA A 229 -6.02 -6.69 -4.98
CA ALA A 229 -6.38 -5.72 -6.01
C ALA A 229 -7.84 -5.23 -5.88
N LEU A 230 -8.69 -6.04 -5.25
CA LEU A 230 -10.08 -5.71 -4.94
C LEU A 230 -10.22 -4.72 -3.76
N LEU A 231 -9.11 -4.28 -3.16
CA LEU A 231 -9.06 -3.35 -2.04
C LEU A 231 -8.32 -2.06 -2.44
N PRO A 232 -9.03 -1.05 -2.99
CA PRO A 232 -8.45 0.26 -3.34
C PRO A 232 -7.66 0.96 -2.25
N GLN A 233 -7.98 0.63 -0.99
CA GLN A 233 -7.33 1.17 0.18
C GLN A 233 -6.07 0.41 0.60
N LEU A 234 -5.67 -0.66 -0.10
CA LEU A 234 -4.39 -1.34 0.16
C LEU A 234 -3.24 -0.37 -0.06
N SER A 235 -2.39 -0.25 0.93
CA SER A 235 -1.29 0.72 0.92
C SER A 235 0.07 0.10 1.14
N CYS A 236 0.15 -1.07 1.78
CA CYS A 236 1.39 -1.76 2.06
C CYS A 236 1.16 -3.25 2.29
N VAL A 237 2.12 -4.09 1.91
CA VAL A 237 2.15 -5.51 2.25
C VAL A 237 3.33 -5.81 3.17
N LEU A 238 3.05 -6.47 4.29
CA LEU A 238 4.02 -6.90 5.29
C LEU A 238 4.41 -8.37 5.08
N TRP A 239 5.70 -8.64 4.90
CA TRP A 239 6.29 -9.97 4.84
C TRP A 239 7.06 -10.27 6.13
N GLN A 240 6.37 -10.85 7.10
CA GLN A 240 7.00 -11.29 8.34
C GLN A 240 7.66 -12.66 8.16
N LEU A 241 8.98 -12.72 8.27
CA LEU A 241 9.74 -13.96 8.17
C LEU A 241 9.70 -14.77 9.47
N PRO A 242 9.80 -16.11 9.44
CA PRO A 242 9.85 -16.92 10.65
C PRO A 242 11.19 -16.76 11.36
N PRO A 243 11.24 -17.00 12.69
CA PRO A 243 12.50 -16.98 13.44
C PRO A 243 13.47 -18.10 13.01
N SER A 244 13.02 -19.11 12.28
CA SER A 244 13.89 -20.18 11.76
C SER A 244 14.58 -19.82 10.44
N LEU A 245 14.20 -18.71 9.78
CA LEU A 245 14.82 -18.28 8.53
C LEU A 245 15.99 -17.34 8.84
N ARG A 246 17.20 -17.90 8.75
CA ARG A 246 18.47 -17.18 8.91
C ARG A 246 18.79 -16.34 7.67
N PHE A 247 19.76 -15.45 7.82
CA PHE A 247 20.25 -14.57 6.77
C PHE A 247 20.71 -15.38 5.56
N ASP A 248 20.20 -14.97 4.39
CA ASP A 248 20.55 -15.50 3.07
C ASP A 248 20.34 -14.37 2.06
N LEU A 249 21.43 -13.86 1.51
CA LEU A 249 21.45 -12.66 0.69
C LEU A 249 20.75 -12.87 -0.66
N GLU A 250 21.08 -13.95 -1.35
CA GLU A 250 20.53 -14.25 -2.67
C GLU A 250 19.04 -14.57 -2.56
N LEU A 251 18.64 -15.34 -1.54
CA LEU A 251 17.22 -15.60 -1.28
C LEU A 251 16.43 -14.30 -1.06
N LEU A 252 16.96 -13.35 -0.28
CA LEU A 252 16.29 -12.08 -0.05
C LEU A 252 16.20 -11.28 -1.36
N LYS A 253 17.27 -11.25 -2.15
CA LYS A 253 17.33 -10.52 -3.42
C LYS A 253 16.32 -11.07 -4.44
N GLU A 254 16.28 -12.39 -4.64
CA GLU A 254 15.31 -13.06 -5.52
C GLU A 254 13.88 -12.76 -5.10
N PHE A 255 13.60 -12.86 -3.79
CA PHE A 255 12.28 -12.51 -3.26
C PHE A 255 11.91 -11.05 -3.54
N CYS A 256 12.81 -10.10 -3.28
CA CYS A 256 12.58 -8.68 -3.54
C CYS A 256 12.31 -8.38 -5.03
N GLN A 257 13.00 -9.09 -5.94
CA GLN A 257 12.78 -8.96 -7.39
C GLN A 257 11.41 -9.46 -7.84
N SER A 258 10.87 -10.48 -7.16
CA SER A 258 9.57 -11.06 -7.50
C SER A 258 8.37 -10.20 -7.07
N LEU A 259 8.58 -9.19 -6.20
CA LEU A 259 7.50 -8.38 -5.64
C LEU A 259 7.06 -7.27 -6.62
N PRO A 260 5.76 -6.96 -6.68
CA PRO A 260 5.28 -5.86 -7.51
C PRO A 260 5.77 -4.51 -6.98
N THR A 261 6.16 -3.64 -7.91
CA THR A 261 6.74 -2.32 -7.62
C THR A 261 5.67 -1.24 -7.36
N HIS A 262 4.44 -1.43 -7.83
CA HIS A 262 3.32 -0.51 -7.70
C HIS A 262 2.58 -0.61 -6.35
N VAL A 263 3.06 -1.46 -5.43
CA VAL A 263 2.56 -1.55 -4.04
C VAL A 263 3.74 -1.37 -3.09
N ARG A 264 3.54 -0.71 -1.94
CA ARG A 264 4.59 -0.61 -0.92
C ARG A 264 4.78 -1.96 -0.22
N GLN A 265 6.02 -2.32 0.07
CA GLN A 265 6.37 -3.61 0.65
C GLN A 265 7.21 -3.39 1.90
N ALA A 266 6.99 -4.17 2.96
CA ALA A 266 7.79 -4.14 4.17
C ALA A 266 8.19 -5.55 4.58
N ILE A 267 9.43 -5.77 5.03
CA ILE A 267 9.93 -7.08 5.46
C ILE A 267 10.33 -7.02 6.93
N GLU A 268 9.85 -7.99 7.70
CA GLU A 268 10.13 -8.11 9.12
C GLU A 268 10.97 -9.36 9.43
N PHE A 269 12.20 -9.13 9.90
CA PHE A 269 13.16 -10.18 10.19
C PHE A 269 13.07 -10.64 11.65
N ARG A 270 12.79 -11.93 11.85
CA ARG A 270 12.62 -12.55 13.18
C ARG A 270 13.83 -13.35 13.68
N HIS A 271 14.88 -13.47 12.87
CA HIS A 271 16.12 -14.11 13.28
C HIS A 271 17.24 -13.06 13.39
N LEU A 272 18.08 -13.14 14.43
CA LEU A 272 19.09 -12.11 14.72
C LEU A 272 20.19 -12.00 13.67
N SER A 273 20.47 -13.05 12.91
CA SER A 273 21.48 -13.00 11.84
C SER A 273 21.23 -11.93 10.77
N TRP A 274 19.97 -11.54 10.54
CA TRP A 274 19.66 -10.42 9.63
C TRP A 274 20.08 -9.06 10.20
N TRP A 275 20.09 -8.94 11.53
CA TRP A 275 20.55 -7.76 12.26
C TRP A 275 22.06 -7.76 12.44
N GLU A 276 22.69 -8.94 12.52
CA GLU A 276 24.15 -9.10 12.50
C GLU A 276 24.74 -8.76 11.11
N LYS A 277 23.93 -8.90 10.05
CA LYS A 277 24.22 -8.57 8.64
C LYS A 277 23.40 -7.38 8.16
N LEU A 278 23.37 -6.34 9.00
CA LEU A 278 22.46 -5.22 8.83
C LEU A 278 22.74 -4.45 7.54
N ASP A 279 24.01 -4.17 7.24
CA ASP A 279 24.39 -3.34 6.10
C ASP A 279 23.98 -4.00 4.79
N GLU A 280 24.27 -5.29 4.63
CA GLU A 280 23.88 -6.06 3.44
C GLU A 280 22.36 -6.19 3.30
N THR A 281 21.65 -6.35 4.43
CA THR A 281 20.18 -6.40 4.45
C THR A 281 19.58 -5.04 4.06
N VAL A 282 20.11 -3.95 4.60
CA VAL A 282 19.64 -2.58 4.34
C VAL A 282 19.91 -2.18 2.89
N GLU A 283 21.04 -2.56 2.32
CA GLU A 283 21.40 -2.27 0.93
C GLU A 283 20.41 -2.89 -0.06
N ILE A 284 20.09 -4.17 0.10
CA ILE A 284 19.13 -4.85 -0.77
C ILE A 284 17.75 -4.22 -0.65
N LEU A 285 17.26 -4.02 0.56
CA LEU A 285 15.95 -3.42 0.77
C LEU A 285 15.87 -2.00 0.19
N SER A 286 16.94 -1.21 0.31
CA SER A 286 17.03 0.13 -0.28
C SER A 286 17.01 0.09 -1.82
N THR A 287 17.71 -0.87 -2.41
CA THR A 287 17.72 -1.08 -3.87
C THR A 287 16.31 -1.31 -4.41
N TYR A 288 15.50 -2.12 -3.72
CA TYR A 288 14.13 -2.44 -4.13
C TYR A 288 13.05 -1.53 -3.51
N LYS A 289 13.45 -0.51 -2.71
CA LYS A 289 12.53 0.42 -2.00
C LYS A 289 11.50 -0.31 -1.14
N ILE A 290 11.98 -1.30 -0.38
CA ILE A 290 11.21 -2.13 0.54
C ILE A 290 11.55 -1.70 1.96
N ALA A 291 10.56 -1.45 2.81
CA ALA A 291 10.81 -1.00 4.17
C ALA A 291 11.33 -2.13 5.07
N PHE A 292 12.44 -1.87 5.76
CA PHE A 292 12.88 -2.67 6.90
C PHE A 292 11.93 -2.41 8.07
N VAL A 293 11.28 -3.46 8.60
CA VAL A 293 10.35 -3.31 9.71
C VAL A 293 11.11 -3.20 11.04
N GLY A 294 10.95 -2.07 11.73
CA GLY A 294 11.36 -1.92 13.12
C GLY A 294 10.49 -2.77 14.05
N VAL A 295 11.12 -3.46 14.99
CA VAL A 295 10.43 -4.42 15.88
C VAL A 295 10.59 -3.99 17.33
N SER A 296 9.53 -3.47 17.95
CA SER A 296 9.51 -3.28 19.40
C SER A 296 9.15 -4.59 20.09
N ARG A 297 10.19 -5.37 20.42
CA ARG A 297 10.13 -6.64 21.14
C ARG A 297 11.39 -6.84 21.97
N LYS A 298 11.25 -7.43 23.16
CA LYS A 298 12.40 -7.82 23.98
C LYS A 298 13.37 -8.72 23.19
N GLY A 299 14.66 -8.40 23.25
CA GLY A 299 15.73 -9.16 22.58
C GLY A 299 15.99 -8.77 21.11
N PHE A 300 15.27 -7.78 20.58
CA PHE A 300 15.54 -7.22 19.25
C PHE A 300 16.17 -5.83 19.36
N PRO A 301 17.02 -5.42 18.40
CA PRO A 301 17.57 -4.08 18.35
C PRO A 301 16.47 -3.01 18.29
N TYR A 302 16.64 -1.94 19.07
CA TYR A 302 15.74 -0.79 19.07
C TYR A 302 16.06 0.15 17.90
N GLN A 303 15.81 -0.30 16.67
CA GLN A 303 16.08 0.47 15.47
C GLN A 303 15.09 0.11 14.35
N ALA A 304 14.89 1.06 13.45
CA ALA A 304 14.07 0.92 12.25
C ALA A 304 14.81 1.62 11.09
N PRO A 305 15.77 0.95 10.44
CA PRO A 305 16.47 1.50 9.28
C PRO A 305 15.49 2.00 8.23
N VAL A 306 15.81 3.11 7.56
CA VAL A 306 14.98 3.67 6.50
C VAL A 306 15.53 3.18 5.17
N THR A 307 14.79 2.28 4.52
CA THR A 307 15.17 1.60 3.27
C THR A 307 14.16 1.86 2.14
N ALA A 308 13.20 2.74 2.37
CA ALA A 308 12.18 3.11 1.40
C ALA A 308 11.71 4.55 1.67
N GLU A 309 10.82 5.09 0.82
CA GLU A 309 10.14 6.38 1.07
C GLU A 309 9.18 6.36 2.27
N PHE A 310 9.16 5.27 3.04
CA PHE A 310 8.39 5.11 4.26
C PHE A 310 9.15 4.22 5.26
N SER A 311 8.76 4.33 6.53
CA SER A 311 9.20 3.48 7.62
C SER A 311 8.02 2.68 8.17
N TYR A 312 8.30 1.46 8.63
CA TYR A 312 7.30 0.55 9.17
C TYR A 312 7.77 0.04 10.54
N VAL A 313 6.92 0.14 11.56
CA VAL A 313 7.25 -0.30 12.92
C VAL A 313 6.11 -1.14 13.48
N ARG A 314 6.46 -2.26 14.13
CA ARG A 314 5.50 -3.11 14.83
C ARG A 314 5.81 -3.21 16.32
N PHE A 315 4.77 -3.06 17.13
CA PHE A 315 4.83 -3.08 18.58
C PHE A 315 4.26 -4.39 19.11
N HIS A 316 5.13 -5.29 19.56
CA HIS A 316 4.73 -6.59 20.08
C HIS A 316 4.68 -6.65 21.60
N GLY A 317 5.40 -5.77 22.30
CA GLY A 317 5.52 -5.76 23.74
C GLY A 317 6.93 -6.11 24.22
N LEU A 318 7.31 -5.54 25.37
CA LEU A 318 8.64 -5.66 25.96
C LEU A 318 8.69 -6.65 27.15
N GLY A 319 7.54 -7.24 27.50
CA GLY A 319 7.39 -8.20 28.59
C GLY A 319 7.81 -9.63 28.24
N LYS A 320 7.65 -10.53 29.22
CA LYS A 320 7.85 -11.99 29.05
C LYS A 320 6.82 -12.60 28.09
N ASN A 321 5.57 -12.15 28.19
CA ASN A 321 4.49 -12.52 27.28
C ASN A 321 4.36 -11.44 26.21
N PRO A 322 4.96 -11.63 25.02
CA PRO A 322 4.68 -10.73 23.91
C PRO A 322 3.16 -10.75 23.66
N TYR A 323 2.66 -9.62 23.19
CA TYR A 323 1.26 -9.31 22.90
C TYR A 323 0.36 -9.03 24.12
N GLN A 324 0.91 -9.13 25.34
CA GLN A 324 0.23 -8.77 26.60
C GLN A 324 1.06 -7.72 27.35
N TRP A 325 1.33 -6.60 26.69
CA TRP A 325 2.15 -5.53 27.24
C TRP A 325 1.41 -4.21 27.09
N ASP A 326 1.19 -3.51 28.20
CA ASP A 326 0.66 -2.14 28.18
C ASP A 326 1.83 -1.17 28.14
N TYR A 327 2.09 -0.57 26.99
CA TYR A 327 3.20 0.36 26.83
C TYR A 327 2.94 1.65 27.63
N SER A 328 3.95 2.04 28.40
CA SER A 328 3.99 3.36 29.04
C SER A 328 4.36 4.46 28.04
N ALA A 329 3.96 5.70 28.35
CA ALA A 329 4.38 6.86 27.57
C ALA A 329 5.91 7.00 27.49
N LYS A 330 6.64 6.58 28.55
CA LYS A 330 8.11 6.61 28.57
C LYS A 330 8.71 5.66 27.51
N GLU A 331 8.11 4.49 27.30
CA GLU A 331 8.56 3.53 26.28
C GLU A 331 8.19 3.97 24.86
N LEU A 332 7.07 4.69 24.68
CA LEU A 332 6.64 5.18 23.36
C LEU A 332 7.29 6.50 22.94
N LYS A 333 7.70 7.35 23.88
CA LYS A 333 8.31 8.66 23.61
C LYS A 333 9.49 8.62 22.63
N PRO A 334 10.47 7.69 22.74
CA PRO A 334 11.58 7.68 21.80
C PRO A 334 11.16 7.27 20.39
N TRP A 335 10.15 6.39 20.25
CA TRP A 335 9.53 6.10 18.95
C TRP A 335 8.83 7.32 18.38
N ALA A 336 8.00 8.00 19.18
CA ALA A 336 7.29 9.21 18.74
C ALA A 336 8.25 10.31 18.27
N ARG A 337 9.38 10.51 18.97
CA ARG A 337 10.44 11.43 18.53
C ARG A 337 11.01 11.04 17.16
N ARG A 338 11.40 9.78 16.98
CA ARG A 338 11.91 9.28 15.69
C ARG A 338 10.89 9.45 14.57
N MET A 339 9.62 9.13 14.83
CA MET A 339 8.55 9.28 13.84
C MET A 339 8.40 10.74 13.41
N ARG A 340 8.38 11.70 14.34
CA ARG A 340 8.34 13.14 14.00
C ARG A 340 9.53 13.58 13.14
N GLU A 341 10.73 13.08 13.41
CA GLU A 341 11.92 13.37 12.59
C GLU A 341 11.78 12.82 11.16
N LEU A 342 11.23 11.61 10.99
CA LEU A 342 10.98 11.01 9.68
C LEU A 342 9.90 11.77 8.90
N LEU A 343 8.79 12.09 9.57
CA LEU A 343 7.68 12.84 8.95
C LEU A 343 8.14 14.22 8.46
N LYS A 344 9.03 14.91 9.20
CA LYS A 344 9.63 16.18 8.74
C LYS A 344 10.48 16.05 7.48
N LYS A 345 10.98 14.85 7.17
CA LYS A 345 11.80 14.55 5.98
C LYS A 345 10.95 14.00 4.81
N GLY A 346 9.62 14.06 4.91
CA GLY A 346 8.75 13.50 3.88
C GLY A 346 8.61 11.97 3.91
N ILE A 347 9.14 11.29 4.94
CA ILE A 347 9.08 9.83 5.06
C ILE A 347 7.78 9.45 5.76
N ASP A 348 6.93 8.69 5.08
CA ASP A 348 5.70 8.15 5.66
C ASP A 348 6.03 7.16 6.79
N VAL A 349 5.17 7.07 7.80
CA VAL A 349 5.36 6.18 8.94
C VAL A 349 4.14 5.30 9.11
N TYR A 350 4.35 3.99 9.09
CA TYR A 350 3.39 2.96 9.45
C TYR A 350 3.75 2.41 10.83
N ALA A 351 2.78 2.36 11.74
CA ALA A 351 2.99 1.90 13.11
C ALA A 351 1.80 1.05 13.56
N TYR A 352 2.05 -0.24 13.82
CA TYR A 352 0.99 -1.17 14.19
C TYR A 352 1.26 -1.82 15.54
N PHE A 353 0.27 -1.71 16.42
CA PHE A 353 0.24 -2.37 17.71
C PHE A 353 -0.38 -3.77 17.59
N ASN A 354 0.37 -4.79 18.01
CA ASN A 354 -0.01 -6.21 17.96
C ASN A 354 -0.19 -6.79 19.37
N ASN A 355 -0.26 -5.94 20.39
CA ASN A 355 -0.54 -6.28 21.78
C ASN A 355 -2.06 -6.27 22.04
N ASP A 356 -2.77 -7.14 21.33
CA ASP A 356 -4.23 -7.08 21.20
C ASP A 356 -5.00 -7.54 22.44
N PHE A 357 -4.33 -8.11 23.44
CA PHE A 357 -4.98 -8.59 24.66
C PHE A 357 -5.65 -7.42 25.40
N GLY A 358 -6.94 -7.57 25.73
CA GLY A 358 -7.71 -6.56 26.46
C GLY A 358 -7.78 -5.19 25.77
N ALA A 359 -7.70 -5.13 24.44
CA ALA A 359 -7.67 -3.90 23.66
C ALA A 359 -6.51 -2.94 24.01
N LEU A 360 -5.42 -3.44 24.60
CA LEU A 360 -4.22 -2.64 24.89
C LEU A 360 -3.62 -2.01 23.62
N ALA A 361 -3.69 -2.71 22.49
CA ALA A 361 -3.29 -2.18 21.19
C ALA A 361 -4.01 -0.87 20.83
N VAL A 362 -5.33 -0.78 21.08
CA VAL A 362 -6.11 0.44 20.82
C VAL A 362 -5.65 1.59 21.72
N LYS A 363 -5.52 1.31 23.03
CA LYS A 363 -5.05 2.29 24.01
C LYS A 363 -3.66 2.83 23.65
N ASN A 364 -2.72 1.94 23.35
CA ASN A 364 -1.34 2.33 23.07
C ASN A 364 -1.19 2.98 21.69
N ALA A 365 -1.98 2.59 20.69
CA ALA A 365 -2.04 3.28 19.40
C ALA A 365 -2.51 4.73 19.58
N LYS A 366 -3.59 4.97 20.31
CA LYS A 366 -4.06 6.34 20.64
C LYS A 366 -3.00 7.14 21.41
N MET A 367 -2.32 6.52 22.37
CA MET A 367 -1.24 7.16 23.12
C MET A 367 -0.07 7.57 22.22
N LEU A 368 0.37 6.70 21.31
CA LEU A 368 1.44 7.02 20.37
C LEU A 368 1.01 8.15 19.42
N SER A 369 -0.22 8.11 18.90
CA SER A 369 -0.75 9.17 18.04
C SER A 369 -0.68 10.54 18.72
N ASN A 370 -1.11 10.61 19.99
CA ASN A 370 -1.02 11.86 20.76
C ASN A 370 0.43 12.33 20.97
N LEU A 371 1.37 11.42 21.24
CA LEU A 371 2.78 11.75 21.41
C LEU A 371 3.49 12.21 20.11
N VAL A 372 2.99 11.80 18.95
CA VAL A 372 3.51 12.22 17.64
C VAL A 372 2.93 13.58 17.23
N LEU A 373 1.68 13.86 17.61
CA LEU A 373 1.01 15.13 17.31
C LEU A 373 1.36 16.26 18.29
N SER A 374 1.89 15.94 19.48
CA SER A 374 2.49 16.89 20.42
C SER A 374 3.89 17.34 19.99
#